data_AF-B6E2S2-F1
#
_entry.id   AF-B6E2S2-F1
#
_cell.length_a   1.000
_cell.length_b   1.000
_cell.length_c   1.000
_cell.angle_alpha   90.00
_cell.angle_beta   90.00
_cell.angle_gamma   90.00
#
_symmetry.space_group_name_H-M   'P 1'
#
loop_
_entity.id
_entity.type
_entity.pdbx_description
1 polymer ?
#
loop_
_entity_poly.entity_id
_entity_poly.type
_entity_poly.pdbx_seq_one_letter_code
_entity_poly.pdbx_strand_id
1 'polypeptide(L)' 'AVTDQPQKFPGVAHFHTLRVNQPASKFYTTKFLREMCALWERHGSGLTNMHGST' A
#
# COMPACT_ATOMS: atom_id res chain seq x y z
N ALA A 1 3.04 9.56 5.88
CA ALA A 1 4.18 10.46 6.12
C ALA A 1 4.09 11.61 5.12
N VAL A 2 4.69 12.75 5.45
CA VAL A 2 4.72 13.95 4.58
C VAL A 2 6.19 14.18 4.21
N THR A 3 6.47 14.52 2.95
CA THR A 3 7.84 14.81 2.49
C THR A 3 8.33 16.17 3.03
N ASP A 4 9.64 16.28 3.24
CA ASP A 4 10.34 17.51 3.63
C ASP A 4 10.50 18.51 2.47
N GLN A 5 10.29 18.07 1.22
CA GLN A 5 10.44 18.90 0.01
C GLN A 5 9.22 18.79 -0.93
N PRO A 6 8.03 19.26 -0.51
CA PRO A 6 6.77 19.03 -1.23
C PRO A 6 6.73 19.69 -2.61
N GLN A 7 7.46 20.79 -2.81
CA GLN A 7 7.53 21.49 -4.11
C GLN A 7 8.36 20.72 -5.14
N LYS A 8 9.43 20.04 -4.70
CA LYS A 8 10.26 19.23 -5.60
C LYS A 8 9.61 17.87 -5.91
N PHE A 9 8.86 17.31 -4.95
CA PHE A 9 8.25 15.99 -5.07
C PHE A 9 6.76 16.02 -4.71
N PRO A 10 5.92 16.69 -5.52
CA PRO A 10 4.49 16.87 -5.19
C PRO A 10 3.73 15.53 -5.11
N GLY A 11 4.11 14.52 -5.88
CA GLY A 11 3.46 13.19 -5.87
C GLY A 11 3.65 12.38 -4.58
N VAL A 12 4.64 12.74 -3.76
CA VAL A 12 4.86 12.12 -2.43
C VAL A 12 4.73 13.15 -1.30
N ALA A 13 4.08 14.29 -1.58
CA ALA A 13 3.72 15.27 -0.56
C ALA A 13 2.95 14.61 0.58
N HIS A 14 2.03 13.71 0.25
CA HIS A 14 1.32 12.85 1.19
C HIS A 14 1.52 11.38 0.80
N PHE A 15 2.33 10.66 1.58
CA PHE A 15 2.65 9.25 1.34
C PHE A 15 2.35 8.43 2.61
N HIS A 16 1.07 8.17 2.84
CA HIS A 16 0.59 7.47 4.03
C HIS A 16 0.61 5.95 3.82
N THR A 17 1.16 5.22 4.79
CA THR A 17 1.06 3.75 4.82
C THR A 17 -0.20 3.34 5.55
N LEU A 18 -1.05 2.53 4.90
CA LEU A 18 -2.16 1.85 5.57
C LEU A 18 -1.73 0.43 5.95
N ARG A 19 -2.01 0.04 7.19
CA ARG A 19 -1.83 -1.35 7.64
C ARG A 19 -3.14 -2.10 7.47
N VAL A 20 -3.11 -3.20 6.72
CA VAL A 20 -4.28 -4.03 6.42
C VAL A 20 -4.12 -5.37 7.13
N ASN A 21 -5.18 -5.83 7.79
CA ASN A 21 -5.18 -7.11 8.50
C ASN A 21 -5.02 -8.28 7.52
N GLN A 22 -3.96 -9.06 7.68
CA GLN A 22 -3.71 -10.28 6.92
C GLN A 22 -4.48 -11.49 7.49
N PRO A 23 -4.87 -12.48 6.65
CA PRO A 23 -5.28 -13.80 7.12
C PRO A 23 -4.16 -14.48 7.90
N ALA A 24 -4.56 -15.37 8.82
CA ALA A 24 -3.63 -16.21 9.57
C ALA A 24 -2.69 -16.97 8.63
N SER A 25 -1.41 -17.01 8.98
CA SER A 25 -0.35 -17.65 8.19
C SER A 25 -0.20 -17.16 6.74
N LYS A 26 -0.81 -16.02 6.36
CA LYS A 26 -0.60 -15.34 5.07
C LYS A 26 -0.92 -16.19 3.83
N PHE A 27 -1.89 -17.10 3.92
CA PHE A 27 -2.37 -17.83 2.75
C PHE A 27 -3.48 -17.04 2.04
N TYR A 28 -3.35 -16.90 0.71
CA TYR A 28 -4.28 -16.15 -0.11
C TYR A 28 -4.67 -16.93 -1.36
N THR A 29 -5.85 -16.62 -1.89
CA THR A 29 -6.19 -16.97 -3.27
C THR A 29 -5.67 -15.88 -4.20
N THR A 30 -5.35 -16.26 -5.44
CA THR A 30 -4.90 -15.27 -6.43
C THR A 30 -6.02 -14.28 -6.80
N LYS A 31 -7.29 -14.66 -6.64
CA LYS A 31 -8.45 -13.75 -6.81
C LYS A 31 -8.38 -12.60 -5.81
N PHE A 32 -8.24 -12.91 -4.53
CA PHE A 32 -8.20 -11.92 -3.45
C PHE A 32 -7.03 -10.93 -3.63
N LEU A 33 -5.84 -11.43 -3.96
CA LEU A 33 -4.67 -10.57 -4.19
C LEU A 33 -4.88 -9.61 -5.37
N ARG A 34 -5.50 -10.06 -6.46
CA ARG A 34 -5.79 -9.19 -7.62
C ARG A 34 -6.82 -8.11 -7.29
N GLU A 35 -7.85 -8.45 -6.52
CA GLU A 35 -8.84 -7.48 -6.04
C GLU A 35 -8.18 -6.41 -5.15
N MET A 36 -7.28 -6.82 -4.26
CA MET A 36 -6.47 -5.89 -3.46
C MET A 36 -5.58 -4.98 -4.31
N CYS A 37 -4.88 -5.53 -5.31
CA CYS A 37 -4.06 -4.74 -6.22
C CYS A 37 -4.90 -3.72 -7.00
N ALA A 38 -6.05 -4.13 -7.54
CA ALA A 38 -6.94 -3.23 -8.29
C ALA A 38 -7.46 -2.07 -7.42
N LEU A 39 -7.77 -2.34 -6.14
CA LEU A 39 -8.17 -1.32 -5.19
C LEU A 39 -7.02 -0.34 -4.91
N TRP A 40 -5.81 -0.84 -4.69
CA TRP A 40 -4.65 -0.03 -4.36
C TRP A 40 -4.12 0.79 -5.54
N GLU A 41 -4.24 0.28 -6.77
CA GLU A 41 -3.92 1.04 -7.98
C GLU A 41 -4.85 2.26 -8.15
N ARG A 42 -6.13 2.11 -7.78
CA ARG A 42 -7.11 3.18 -7.90
C ARG A 42 -6.95 4.30 -6.87
N HIS A 43 -6.56 3.94 -5.64
CA HIS A 43 -6.63 4.84 -4.48
C HIS A 43 -5.30 5.11 -3.81
N GLY A 44 -4.26 4.34 -4.13
CA GLY A 44 -2.96 4.39 -3.49
C GLY A 44 -1.85 4.63 -4.50
N SER A 45 -0.65 4.24 -4.11
CA SER A 45 0.57 4.44 -4.90
C SER A 45 0.94 3.25 -5.79
N GLY A 46 0.15 2.16 -5.76
CA GLY A 46 0.51 0.88 -6.37
C GLY A 46 1.63 0.13 -5.62
N LEU A 47 2.28 0.75 -4.62
CA LEU A 47 3.38 0.16 -3.86
C LEU A 47 2.90 -0.46 -2.55
N THR A 48 3.36 -1.69 -2.27
CA THR A 48 2.95 -2.45 -1.07
C THR A 48 4.14 -3.13 -0.40
N ASN A 49 4.09 -3.25 0.92
CA ASN A 49 4.94 -4.16 1.68
C ASN A 49 4.16 -5.45 1.99
N MET A 50 4.65 -6.61 1.57
CA MET A 50 4.00 -7.93 1.74
C MET A 50 4.96 -8.89 2.44
N HIS A 51 5.10 -8.90 3.77
CA HIS A 51 4.35 -8.18 4.81
C HIS A 51 5.28 -7.34 5.68
N GLY A 52 4.73 -6.44 6.49
CA GLY A 52 5.50 -5.77 7.54
C GLY A 52 6.00 -6.74 8.61
N SER A 53 7.15 -6.44 9.21
CA SER A 53 7.65 -7.11 10.41
C SER A 53 6.88 -6.60 11.63
N THR A 54 6.00 -7.42 12.15
CA THR A 54 5.27 -7.23 13.42
C THR A 54 5.13 -8.57 14.11
#